data_AF-B3XXG8-F1
#
_entry.id   AF-B3XXG8-F1
#
_cell.length_a   1.000
_cell.length_b   1.000
_cell.length_c   1.000
_cell.angle_alpha   90.00
_cell.angle_beta   90.00
_cell.angle_gamma   90.00
#
_symmetry.space_group_name_H-M   'P 1'
#
loop_
_entity.id
_entity.type
_entity.pdbx_description
1 polymer ?
#
loop_
_entity_poly.entity_id
_entity_poly.type
_entity_poly.pdbx_seq_one_letter_code
_entity_poly.pdbx_strand_id
1 'polypeptide(L)'
;PGSNCTGRMNHYPVCPNPDSVLGIPPHADTQLLGILHQDDTGGLQVLKDGEWVGIQPDDSTFVVNIGDTFQAITNGILRSAAHRAV
;
A
#
# COMPACT_ATOMS: atom_id res chain seq x y z
N PRO A 1 25.63 10.77 -5.13
CA PRO A 1 24.78 10.31 -4.01
C PRO A 1 23.53 11.20 -3.92
N GLY A 2 22.43 10.78 -4.53
CA GLY A 2 21.17 11.52 -4.51
C GLY A 2 20.08 10.67 -3.86
N SER A 3 19.21 11.32 -3.08
CA SER A 3 17.97 10.71 -2.61
C SER A 3 17.09 10.42 -3.84
N ASN A 4 16.71 9.16 -4.02
CA ASN A 4 15.80 8.75 -5.09
C ASN A 4 14.37 8.72 -4.56
N CYS A 5 13.48 9.54 -5.12
CA CYS A 5 12.05 9.52 -4.87
C CYS A 5 11.33 9.27 -6.19
N THR A 6 10.42 8.30 -6.23
CA THR A 6 9.59 7.99 -7.41
C THR A 6 8.12 8.24 -7.07
N GLY A 7 7.37 8.84 -8.00
CA GLY A 7 5.93 9.03 -7.88
C GLY A 7 5.17 8.07 -8.79
N ARG A 8 4.06 7.51 -8.31
CA ARG A 8 3.13 6.69 -9.08
C ARG A 8 1.70 7.19 -8.88
N MET A 9 0.98 7.38 -9.98
CA MET A 9 -0.45 7.68 -9.97
C MET A 9 -1.19 6.45 -10.47
N ASN A 10 -2.10 5.93 -9.65
CA ASN A 10 -2.92 4.77 -9.99
C ASN A 10 -4.34 5.24 -10.32
N HIS A 11 -4.95 4.67 -11.35
CA HIS A 11 -6.33 4.90 -11.71
C HIS A 11 -7.05 3.56 -11.83
N TYR A 12 -8.06 3.34 -10.99
CA TYR A 12 -8.85 2.11 -10.96
C TYR A 12 -10.26 2.41 -11.48
N PRO A 13 -10.60 2.01 -12.72
CA PRO A 13 -11.94 2.23 -13.25
C PRO A 13 -12.96 1.29 -12.60
N VAL A 14 -14.25 1.64 -12.69
CA VAL A 14 -15.35 0.78 -12.24
C VAL A 14 -15.25 -0.60 -12.87
N CYS A 15 -15.20 -1.64 -12.04
CA CYS A 15 -15.14 -3.02 -12.49
C CYS A 15 -16.54 -3.67 -12.49
N PRO A 16 -16.99 -4.31 -13.59
CA PRO A 16 -18.25 -5.06 -13.61
C PRO A 16 -18.27 -6.32 -12.73
N ASN A 17 -17.09 -6.84 -12.35
CA ASN A 17 -16.95 -8.07 -11.57
C ASN A 17 -15.85 -7.92 -10.49
N PRO A 18 -16.04 -7.03 -9.51
CA PRO A 18 -15.01 -6.64 -8.55
C PRO A 18 -14.57 -7.79 -7.64
N ASP A 19 -15.45 -8.77 -7.38
CA ASP A 19 -15.12 -9.91 -6.51
C ASP A 19 -14.14 -10.91 -7.15
N SER A 20 -13.90 -10.81 -8.47
CA SER A 20 -13.05 -11.74 -9.22
C SER A 20 -11.70 -11.16 -9.63
N VAL A 21 -11.46 -9.86 -9.40
CA VAL A 21 -10.23 -9.18 -9.80
C VAL A 21 -9.70 -8.29 -8.70
N LEU A 22 -8.45 -7.85 -8.82
CA LEU A 22 -7.83 -6.87 -7.93
C LEU A 22 -7.27 -5.73 -8.77
N GLY A 23 -7.33 -4.51 -8.27
CA GLY A 23 -6.65 -3.35 -8.87
C GLY A 23 -5.13 -3.55 -8.86
N ILE A 24 -4.57 -3.99 -7.73
CA ILE A 24 -3.17 -4.42 -7.61
C ILE A 24 -3.11 -5.70 -6.75
N PRO A 25 -2.41 -6.76 -7.18
CA PRO A 25 -2.27 -7.99 -6.41
C PRO A 25 -1.51 -7.79 -5.07
N PRO A 26 -1.63 -8.72 -4.12
CA PRO A 26 -0.86 -8.70 -2.87
C PRO A 26 0.64 -8.54 -3.10
N HIS A 27 1.24 -7.52 -2.49
CA HIS A 27 2.68 -7.27 -2.55
C HIS A 27 3.16 -6.50 -1.31
N ALA A 28 4.47 -6.48 -1.10
CA ALA A 28 5.14 -5.60 -0.15
C ALA A 28 6.02 -4.62 -0.93
N ASP A 29 6.20 -3.43 -0.40
CA ASP A 29 6.99 -2.39 -1.05
C ASP A 29 8.48 -2.66 -0.89
N THR A 30 9.25 -2.55 -1.97
CA THR A 30 10.70 -2.77 -1.90
C THR A 30 11.48 -1.55 -1.40
N GLN A 31 10.88 -0.35 -1.53
CA GLN A 31 11.46 0.93 -1.14
C GLN A 31 11.61 1.09 0.39
N LEU A 32 12.20 2.21 0.84
CA LEU A 32 12.36 2.47 2.28
C LEU A 32 11.00 2.78 2.94
N LEU A 33 10.29 3.75 2.37
CA LEU A 33 8.99 4.24 2.83
C LEU A 33 8.12 4.53 1.62
N GLY A 34 6.85 4.16 1.69
CA GLY A 34 5.82 4.68 0.80
C GLY A 34 4.95 5.70 1.54
N ILE A 35 4.49 6.71 0.78
CA ILE A 35 3.55 7.73 1.24
C ILE A 35 2.44 7.78 0.21
N LEU A 36 1.23 7.45 0.63
CA LEU A 36 0.07 7.29 -0.24
C LEU A 36 -1.04 8.26 0.18
N HIS A 37 -1.52 9.02 -0.79
CA HIS A 37 -2.78 9.74 -0.71
C HIS A 37 -3.86 8.91 -1.43
N GLN A 38 -5.04 8.79 -0.84
CA GLN A 38 -6.18 8.08 -1.45
C GLN A 38 -7.22 9.10 -1.92
N ASP A 39 -8.05 8.72 -2.87
CA ASP A 39 -9.31 9.43 -3.11
C ASP A 39 -10.38 8.96 -2.11
N ASP A 40 -11.60 9.46 -2.26
CA ASP A 40 -12.74 9.15 -1.40
C ASP A 40 -13.30 7.72 -1.60
N THR A 41 -12.86 7.02 -2.64
CA THR A 41 -13.30 5.65 -2.95
C THR A 41 -12.53 4.61 -2.14
N GLY A 42 -11.23 4.84 -1.89
CA GLY A 42 -10.38 3.95 -1.11
C GLY A 42 -10.01 2.67 -1.84
N GLY A 43 -10.14 1.51 -1.18
CA GLY A 43 -9.81 0.19 -1.75
C GLY A 43 -8.47 -0.39 -1.32
N LEU A 44 -7.64 0.35 -0.58
CA LEU A 44 -6.43 -0.21 0.04
C LEU A 44 -6.80 -1.23 1.12
N GLN A 45 -6.17 -2.40 1.06
CA GLN A 45 -6.21 -3.41 2.10
C GLN A 45 -4.80 -3.83 2.50
N VAL A 46 -4.59 -4.05 3.80
CA VAL A 46 -3.32 -4.52 4.38
C VAL A 46 -3.56 -5.87 5.06
N LEU A 47 -2.63 -6.81 4.88
CA LEU A 47 -2.67 -8.11 5.55
C LEU A 47 -2.15 -7.95 6.98
N LYS A 48 -3.02 -8.16 7.95
CA LYS A 48 -2.71 -8.10 9.38
C LYS A 48 -3.23 -9.36 10.05
N ASP A 49 -2.36 -10.06 10.77
CA ASP A 49 -2.71 -11.26 11.54
C ASP A 49 -3.45 -12.36 10.73
N GLY A 50 -3.12 -12.46 9.43
CA GLY A 50 -3.72 -13.43 8.51
C GLY A 50 -5.00 -12.94 7.81
N GLU A 51 -5.48 -11.74 8.13
CA GLU A 51 -6.72 -11.18 7.59
C GLU A 51 -6.46 -9.89 6.80
N TRP A 52 -7.24 -9.67 5.74
CA TRP A 52 -7.19 -8.43 4.97
C TRP A 52 -8.03 -7.36 5.65
N VAL A 53 -7.39 -6.27 6.05
CA VAL A 53 -8.04 -5.14 6.72
C VAL A 53 -8.08 -3.94 5.77
N GLY A 54 -9.28 -3.40 5.54
CA GLY A 54 -9.46 -2.19 4.73
C GLY A 54 -8.99 -0.93 5.46
N ILE A 55 -8.31 -0.05 4.74
CA ILE A 55 -7.89 1.26 5.23
C ILE A 55 -8.90 2.30 4.75
N GLN A 56 -9.59 2.94 5.69
CA GLN A 56 -10.56 4.00 5.37
C GLN A 56 -9.82 5.20 4.76
N PRO A 57 -10.26 5.71 3.59
CA PRO A 57 -9.70 6.94 3.04
C PRO A 57 -10.09 8.14 3.90
N ASP A 58 -9.18 9.11 4.00
CA ASP A 58 -9.40 10.40 4.64
C ASP A 58 -8.54 11.43 3.91
N ASP A 59 -9.20 12.36 3.22
CA ASP A 59 -8.61 13.42 2.39
C ASP A 59 -7.64 14.35 3.16
N SER A 60 -7.69 14.34 4.50
CA SER A 60 -6.79 15.12 5.35
C SER A 60 -5.53 14.37 5.76
N THR A 61 -5.37 13.11 5.32
CA THR A 61 -4.32 12.20 5.79
C THR A 61 -3.52 11.57 4.66
N PHE A 62 -2.36 11.02 5.03
CA PHE A 62 -1.59 10.14 4.18
C PHE A 62 -1.40 8.81 4.89
N VAL A 63 -1.45 7.72 4.12
CA VAL A 63 -1.02 6.40 4.59
C VAL A 63 0.49 6.30 4.41
N VAL A 64 1.20 5.94 5.48
CA VAL A 64 2.64 5.68 5.44
C VAL A 64 2.86 4.19 5.65
N ASN A 65 3.57 3.55 4.73
CA ASN A 65 3.95 2.15 4.82
C ASN A 65 5.47 1.99 4.85
N ILE A 66 5.90 1.00 5.63
CA ILE A 66 7.29 0.55 5.68
C ILE A 66 7.51 -0.43 4.54
N GLY A 67 8.61 -0.29 3.80
CA GLY A 67 9.01 -1.29 2.81
C GLY A 67 10.17 -2.17 3.27
N ASP A 68 10.50 -3.16 2.45
CA ASP A 68 11.44 -4.24 2.73
C ASP A 68 12.84 -3.72 3.07
N THR A 69 13.26 -2.63 2.42
CA THR A 69 14.56 -2.00 2.71
C THR A 69 14.62 -1.53 4.16
N PHE A 70 13.56 -0.92 4.68
CA PHE A 70 13.56 -0.41 6.05
C PHE A 70 13.39 -1.54 7.08
N GLN A 71 12.61 -2.57 6.75
CA GLN A 71 12.58 -3.80 7.53
C GLN A 71 13.99 -4.41 7.67
N ALA A 72 14.75 -4.50 6.57
CA ALA A 72 16.12 -5.04 6.59
C ALA A 72 17.07 -4.20 7.46
N ILE A 73 17.05 -2.87 7.30
CA ILE A 73 17.87 -1.93 8.10
C ILE A 73 17.60 -2.06 9.60
N THR A 74 16.33 -2.28 9.96
CA THR A 74 15.93 -2.41 11.37
C THR A 74 16.02 -3.85 11.89
N ASN A 75 16.59 -4.77 11.11
CA ASN A 75 16.70 -6.19 11.43
C ASN A 75 15.35 -6.81 11.85
N GLY A 76 14.28 -6.44 11.14
CA GLY A 76 12.93 -6.97 11.36
C GLY A 76 12.13 -6.34 12.50
N ILE A 77 12.64 -5.29 13.16
CA ILE A 77 11.87 -4.56 14.19
C ILE A 77 10.65 -3.89 13.56
N LEU A 78 10.84 -3.20 12.42
CA LEU A 78 9.74 -2.70 11.60
C LEU A 78 9.37 -3.74 10.54
N ARG A 79 8.07 -3.91 10.30
CA ARG A 79 7.56 -4.92 9.35
C ARG A 79 7.01 -4.26 8.10
N SER A 80 7.49 -4.74 6.96
CA SER A 80 6.94 -4.47 5.64
C SER A 80 5.68 -5.31 5.45
N ALA A 81 4.53 -4.65 5.37
CA ALA A 81 3.24 -5.32 5.34
C ALA A 81 2.80 -5.58 3.90
N ALA A 82 2.35 -6.81 3.63
CA ALA A 82 1.69 -7.12 2.38
C ALA A 82 0.39 -6.33 2.27
N HIS A 83 0.15 -5.72 1.12
CA HIS A 83 -1.02 -4.89 0.84
C HIS A 83 -1.49 -5.10 -0.61
N ARG A 84 -2.75 -4.74 -0.88
CA ARG A 84 -3.40 -4.86 -2.19
C ARG A 84 -4.39 -3.71 -2.40
N ALA A 85 -4.81 -3.51 -3.64
CA ALA A 85 -5.94 -2.64 -3.98
C ALA A 85 -7.07 -3.51 -4.55
N VAL A 86 -8.28 -3.35 -4.02
CA VAL A 86 -9.51 -4.02 -4.49
C VAL A 86 -10.34 -3.10 -5.37
#